data_AF-A0AAE9A8T7-F1
#
_entry.id   AF-A0AAE9A8T7-F1
#
_cell.length_a   1.000
_cell.length_b   1.000
_cell.length_c   1.000
_cell.angle_alpha   90.00
_cell.angle_beta   90.00
_cell.angle_gamma   90.00
#
_symmetry.space_group_name_H-M   'P 1'
#
loop_
_entity.id
_entity.type
_entity.pdbx_description
1 polymer ?
#
loop_
_entity_poly.entity_id
_entity_poly.type
_entity_poly.pdbx_seq_one_letter_code
_entity_poly.pdbx_strand_id
1 'polypeptide(L)'
;MLILETIYFLNRKRLAALIRHDNSMVFYTLSVKYQLQENVRWCKLIRPAVISVGGFIILIIMTECLPILMDFSDELQAWFNLIFDTMAHINALIVVPTIILLMEGFRKVLIQNYKKFVKIFKTKDIRIAVRKQSIFVFSKQRENEGDVYFEMFNKSVVPQMPKVPRSVK
;
A
#
# COMPACT_ATOMS: atom_id res chain seq x y z
N MET A 1 -15.95 7.35 5.70
CA MET A 1 -14.74 8.15 6.03
C MET A 1 -14.45 8.20 7.52
N LEU A 2 -15.40 8.55 8.38
CA LEU A 2 -15.18 8.68 9.85
C LEU A 2 -14.52 7.46 10.48
N ILE A 3 -14.99 6.24 10.17
CA ILE A 3 -14.43 5.00 10.72
C ILE A 3 -12.93 4.84 10.37
N LEU A 4 -12.54 5.15 9.13
CA LEU A 4 -11.15 5.05 8.69
C LEU A 4 -10.27 6.09 9.38
N GLU A 5 -10.78 7.31 9.55
CA GLU A 5 -10.11 8.37 10.32
C GLU A 5 -9.92 7.97 11.78
N THR A 6 -10.94 7.39 12.40
CA THR A 6 -10.90 6.91 13.78
C THR A 6 -9.88 5.78 13.93
N ILE A 7 -9.88 4.80 13.02
CA ILE A 7 -8.92 3.69 13.02
C ILE A 7 -7.50 4.22 12.83
N TYR A 8 -7.29 5.14 11.88
CA TYR A 8 -6.00 5.78 11.65
C TYR A 8 -5.50 6.52 12.90
N PHE A 9 -6.37 7.33 13.52
CA PHE A 9 -6.02 8.09 14.70
C PHE A 9 -5.70 7.18 15.90
N LEU A 10 -6.50 6.13 16.11
CA LEU A 10 -6.29 5.16 17.18
C LEU A 10 -4.96 4.40 16.99
N ASN A 11 -4.69 3.93 15.77
CA ASN A 11 -3.43 3.24 15.43
C ASN A 11 -2.23 4.17 15.57
N ARG A 12 -2.34 5.44 15.13
CA ARG A 12 -1.28 6.44 15.29
C ARG A 12 -1.01 6.76 16.76
N LYS A 13 -2.06 6.92 17.58
CA LYS A 13 -1.96 7.19 19.02
C LYS A 13 -1.31 6.02 19.76
N ARG A 14 -1.71 4.78 19.45
CA ARG A 14 -1.09 3.57 20.01
C ARG A 14 0.37 3.43 19.58
N LEU A 15 0.71 3.69 18.32
CA LEU A 15 2.10 3.67 17.84
C LEU A 15 2.96 4.73 18.54
N ALA A 16 2.45 5.95 18.71
CA ALA A 16 3.16 7.02 19.43
C ALA A 16 3.35 6.71 20.92
N ALA A 17 2.38 6.06 21.56
CA ALA A 17 2.50 5.59 22.93
C ALA A 17 3.56 4.49 23.06
N LEU A 18 3.61 3.52 22.14
CA LEU A 18 4.66 2.50 22.11
C LEU A 18 6.06 3.11 21.96
N ILE A 19 6.24 4.07 21.04
CA ILE A 19 7.54 4.71 20.81
C ILE A 19 8.00 5.53 22.04
N ARG A 20 7.07 6.17 22.77
CA ARG A 20 7.41 6.90 24.00
C ARG A 20 7.78 5.98 25.16
N HIS A 21 7.19 4.79 25.24
CA HIS A 21 7.42 3.83 26.32
C HIS A 21 8.58 2.85 26.05
N ASP A 22 9.25 2.90 24.89
CA ASP A 22 10.41 2.05 24.52
C ASP A 22 11.54 2.07 25.58
N ASN A 23 11.64 3.13 26.40
CA ASN A 23 12.62 3.21 27.51
C ASN A 23 12.19 2.52 28.81
N SER A 24 10.93 2.08 28.95
CA SER A 24 10.38 1.50 30.19
C SER A 24 9.61 0.18 30.02
N MET A 25 9.15 -0.14 28.81
CA MET A 25 8.35 -1.33 28.53
C MET A 25 8.96 -2.15 27.39
N VAL A 26 9.81 -3.09 27.77
CA VAL A 26 10.31 -4.20 26.94
C VAL A 26 9.19 -5.20 26.55
N PHE A 27 7.94 -4.97 26.99
CA PHE A 27 6.83 -5.92 26.91
C PHE A 27 6.05 -5.93 25.59
N TYR A 28 6.30 -5.01 24.66
CA TYR A 28 5.68 -5.12 23.33
C TYR A 28 6.57 -5.94 22.41
N THR A 29 6.09 -7.12 22.02
CA THR A 29 6.74 -7.95 21.02
C THR A 29 6.89 -7.15 19.74
N LEU A 30 8.08 -7.22 19.13
CA LEU A 30 8.45 -6.51 17.90
C LEU A 30 7.36 -6.60 16.81
N SER A 31 6.65 -7.73 16.76
CA SER A 31 5.48 -7.99 15.91
C SER A 31 4.39 -6.92 16.01
N VAL A 32 4.04 -6.45 17.21
CA VAL A 32 2.97 -5.46 17.42
C VAL A 32 3.36 -4.10 16.86
N LYS A 33 4.64 -3.71 17.00
CA LYS A 33 5.19 -2.47 16.43
C LYS A 33 5.11 -2.50 14.90
N TYR A 34 5.50 -3.62 14.29
CA TYR A 34 5.41 -3.81 12.84
C TYR A 34 3.96 -3.80 12.34
N GLN A 35 3.06 -4.53 13.00
CA GLN A 35 1.63 -4.54 12.63
C GLN A 35 1.01 -3.15 12.70
N LEU A 36 1.31 -2.35 13.74
CA LEU A 36 0.80 -0.98 13.83
C LEU A 36 1.39 -0.07 12.75
N GLN A 37 2.69 -0.17 12.47
CA GLN A 37 3.33 0.60 11.39
C GLN A 37 2.72 0.26 10.03
N GLU A 38 2.47 -1.02 9.77
CA GLU A 38 1.85 -1.46 8.54
C GLU A 38 0.40 -0.98 8.42
N ASN A 39 -0.40 -1.11 9.49
CA ASN A 39 -1.79 -0.62 9.52
C ASN A 39 -1.90 0.89 9.28
N VAL A 40 -0.99 1.69 9.86
CA VAL A 40 -0.94 3.14 9.62
C VAL A 40 -0.60 3.43 8.15
N ARG A 41 0.31 2.66 7.55
CA ARG A 41 0.66 2.76 6.12
C ARG A 41 -0.52 2.41 5.23
N TRP A 42 -1.21 1.29 5.49
CA TRP A 42 -2.40 0.88 4.76
C TRP A 42 -3.53 1.91 4.88
N CYS A 43 -3.77 2.47 6.06
CA CYS A 43 -4.76 3.53 6.26
C CYS A 43 -4.42 4.80 5.44
N LYS A 44 -3.14 5.14 5.31
CA LYS A 44 -2.70 6.28 4.49
C LYS A 44 -2.91 6.04 2.99
N LEU A 45 -2.76 4.79 2.55
CA LEU A 45 -2.98 4.39 1.16
C LEU A 45 -4.46 4.26 0.79
N ILE A 46 -5.30 3.76 1.70
CA ILE A 46 -6.70 3.51 1.42
C ILE A 46 -7.54 4.80 1.45
N ARG A 47 -7.12 5.85 2.16
CA ARG A 47 -7.79 7.18 2.14
C ARG A 47 -8.00 7.71 0.72
N PRO A 48 -6.94 7.96 -0.08
CA PRO A 48 -7.12 8.46 -1.44
C PRO A 48 -7.85 7.46 -2.35
N ALA A 49 -7.72 6.14 -2.11
CA ALA A 49 -8.50 5.13 -2.83
C ALA A 49 -10.00 5.33 -2.62
N VAL A 50 -10.42 5.44 -1.36
CA VAL A 50 -11.84 5.61 -0.99
C VAL A 50 -12.36 6.97 -1.47
N ILE A 51 -11.56 8.03 -1.45
CA ILE A 51 -11.95 9.33 -2.01
C ILE A 51 -12.16 9.22 -3.52
N SER A 52 -11.21 8.64 -4.25
CA SER A 52 -11.27 8.53 -5.71
C SER A 52 -12.41 7.62 -6.17
N VAL A 53 -12.51 6.41 -5.62
CA VAL A 53 -13.56 5.45 -5.99
C VAL A 53 -14.92 5.94 -5.48
N GLY A 54 -15.00 6.48 -4.26
CA GLY A 54 -16.23 7.04 -3.73
C GLY A 54 -16.73 8.25 -4.54
N GLY A 55 -15.85 9.14 -4.96
CA GLY A 55 -16.18 10.25 -5.84
C GLY A 55 -16.69 9.80 -7.21
N PHE A 56 -16.08 8.75 -7.77
CA PHE A 56 -16.55 8.16 -9.03
C PHE A 56 -17.95 7.54 -8.91
N ILE A 57 -18.24 6.84 -7.81
CA ILE A 57 -19.58 6.30 -7.56
C ILE A 57 -20.63 7.41 -7.44
N ILE A 58 -20.30 8.50 -6.73
CA ILE A 58 -21.20 9.66 -6.61
C ILE A 58 -21.49 10.26 -7.98
N LEU A 59 -20.47 10.38 -8.84
CA LEU A 59 -20.66 10.88 -10.21
C LEU A 59 -21.59 9.98 -11.03
N ILE A 60 -21.46 8.66 -10.93
CA ILE A 60 -22.35 7.71 -11.61
C ILE A 60 -23.81 7.94 -11.18
N ILE A 61 -24.05 8.03 -9.86
CA ILE A 61 -25.39 8.26 -9.31
C ILE A 61 -25.95 9.60 -9.79
N MET A 62 -25.12 10.64 -9.83
CA MET A 62 -25.54 11.96 -10.33
C MET A 62 -25.90 11.91 -11.81
N THR A 63 -25.12 11.23 -12.65
CA THR A 63 -25.42 11.07 -14.09
C THR A 63 -26.78 10.41 -14.33
N GLU A 64 -27.19 9.47 -13.47
CA GLU A 64 -28.49 8.80 -13.56
C GLU A 64 -29.64 9.66 -12.99
N CYS A 65 -29.41 10.31 -11.84
CA CYS A 65 -30.45 11.02 -11.10
C CYS A 65 -30.71 12.45 -11.60
N LEU A 66 -29.71 13.14 -12.14
CA LEU A 66 -29.80 14.54 -12.57
C LEU A 66 -30.82 14.75 -13.72
N PRO A 67 -30.87 13.91 -14.77
CA PRO A 67 -31.83 14.06 -15.87
C PRO A 67 -33.28 13.88 -15.40
N ILE A 68 -33.48 12.96 -14.45
CA ILE A 68 -34.79 12.66 -13.85
C ILE A 68 -35.25 13.83 -12.97
N LEU A 69 -34.34 14.41 -12.19
CA LEU A 69 -34.67 15.50 -11.26
C LEU A 69 -34.93 16.85 -11.96
N MET A 70 -34.26 17.10 -13.10
CA MET A 70 -34.38 18.34 -13.86
C MET A 70 -35.38 18.26 -15.01
N ASP A 71 -36.09 17.15 -15.15
CA ASP A 71 -37.10 16.90 -16.18
C ASP A 71 -36.58 17.22 -17.60
N PHE A 72 -35.41 16.66 -17.92
CA PHE A 72 -34.77 16.84 -19.21
C PHE A 72 -35.58 16.18 -20.34
N SER A 73 -35.41 16.67 -21.57
CA SER A 73 -36.06 16.07 -22.74
C SER A 73 -35.66 14.60 -22.91
N ASP A 74 -36.57 13.79 -23.48
CA ASP A 74 -36.35 12.35 -23.71
C ASP A 74 -35.04 12.06 -24.47
N GLU A 75 -34.67 12.92 -25.42
CA GLU A 75 -33.42 12.79 -26.18
C GLU A 75 -32.19 13.01 -25.28
N LEU A 76 -32.21 14.03 -24.42
CA LEU A 76 -31.13 14.27 -23.45
C LEU A 76 -31.05 13.11 -22.44
N GLN A 77 -32.19 12.62 -21.95
CA GLN A 77 -32.22 11.49 -21.03
C GLN A 77 -31.60 10.23 -21.65
N ALA A 78 -31.86 9.95 -22.93
CA ALA A 78 -31.23 8.84 -23.64
C ALA A 78 -29.69 8.99 -23.73
N TRP A 79 -29.19 10.22 -23.96
CA TRP A 79 -27.75 10.49 -23.94
C TRP A 79 -27.14 10.29 -22.55
N PHE A 80 -27.80 10.73 -21.48
CA PHE A 80 -27.32 10.51 -20.11
C PHE A 80 -27.31 9.02 -19.73
N ASN A 81 -28.31 8.24 -20.15
CA ASN A 81 -28.32 6.79 -19.95
C ASN A 81 -27.16 6.10 -20.69
N LEU A 82 -26.86 6.52 -21.92
CA LEU A 82 -25.71 6.00 -22.67
C LEU A 82 -24.37 6.33 -21.97
N ILE A 83 -24.24 7.55 -21.43
CA ILE A 83 -23.06 7.96 -20.65
C ILE A 83 -22.95 7.12 -19.37
N PHE A 84 -24.06 6.90 -18.67
CA PHE A 84 -24.12 6.07 -17.47
C PHE A 84 -23.67 4.64 -17.75
N ASP A 85 -24.23 3.98 -18.76
CA ASP A 85 -23.87 2.60 -19.14
C ASP A 85 -22.38 2.51 -19.50
N THR A 86 -21.88 3.50 -20.23
CA THR A 86 -20.47 3.57 -20.60
C THR A 86 -19.57 3.75 -19.38
N MET A 87 -19.93 4.62 -18.43
CA MET A 87 -19.20 4.80 -17.17
C MET A 87 -19.21 3.54 -16.30
N ALA A 88 -20.35 2.83 -16.25
CA ALA A 88 -20.47 1.58 -15.52
C ALA A 88 -19.54 0.49 -16.08
N HIS A 89 -19.42 0.37 -17.40
CA HIS A 89 -18.54 -0.61 -18.04
C HIS A 89 -17.04 -0.24 -17.98
N ILE A 90 -16.71 1.05 -17.92
CA ILE A 90 -15.31 1.54 -17.85
C ILE A 90 -14.79 1.57 -16.39
N ASN A 91 -15.61 1.23 -15.39
CA ASN A 91 -15.24 1.28 -13.97
C ASN A 91 -13.89 0.58 -13.65
N ALA A 92 -13.63 -0.57 -14.26
CA ALA A 92 -12.43 -1.36 -14.04
C ALA A 92 -11.18 -0.62 -14.54
N LEU A 93 -11.29 0.15 -15.62
CA LEU A 93 -10.21 0.99 -16.14
C LEU A 93 -9.90 2.19 -15.24
N ILE A 94 -10.75 2.51 -14.26
CA ILE A 94 -10.49 3.56 -13.26
C ILE A 94 -10.00 2.94 -11.96
N VAL A 95 -10.64 1.87 -11.49
CA VAL A 95 -10.30 1.21 -10.23
C VAL A 95 -8.93 0.54 -10.29
N VAL A 96 -8.62 -0.18 -11.38
CA VAL A 96 -7.38 -0.94 -11.51
C VAL A 96 -6.15 -0.01 -11.52
N PRO A 97 -6.08 1.07 -12.33
CA PRO A 97 -4.96 2.00 -12.26
C PRO A 97 -4.84 2.70 -10.91
N THR A 98 -5.97 3.07 -10.28
CA THR A 98 -5.98 3.70 -8.96
C THR A 98 -5.31 2.80 -7.92
N ILE A 99 -5.66 1.51 -7.88
CA ILE A 99 -5.05 0.53 -6.97
C ILE A 99 -3.56 0.33 -7.30
N ILE A 100 -3.20 0.19 -8.58
CA ILE A 100 -1.82 -0.01 -9.02
C ILE A 100 -0.92 1.17 -8.62
N LEU A 101 -1.40 2.41 -8.75
CA LEU A 101 -0.65 3.62 -8.42
C LEU A 101 -0.51 3.82 -6.91
N LEU A 102 -1.56 3.48 -6.16
CA LEU A 102 -1.59 3.62 -4.70
C LEU A 102 -0.74 2.55 -4.00
N MET A 103 -0.78 1.30 -4.47
CA MET A 103 0.01 0.23 -3.86
C MET A 103 1.45 0.23 -4.38
N GLU A 104 2.39 0.58 -3.49
CA GLU A 104 3.81 0.59 -3.83
C GLU A 104 4.34 -0.75 -4.36
N GLY A 105 3.81 -1.88 -3.88
CA GLY A 105 4.16 -3.21 -4.37
C GLY A 105 3.78 -3.39 -5.84
N PHE A 106 2.52 -3.11 -6.18
CA PHE A 106 2.03 -3.22 -7.55
C PHE A 106 2.71 -2.23 -8.49
N ARG A 107 2.94 -0.98 -8.06
CA ARG A 107 3.69 0.00 -8.83
C ARG A 107 5.10 -0.48 -9.18
N LYS A 108 5.81 -1.11 -8.23
CA LYS A 108 7.16 -1.66 -8.47
C LYS A 108 7.12 -2.79 -9.49
N VAL A 109 6.17 -3.72 -9.35
CA VAL A 109 5.99 -4.83 -10.30
C VAL A 109 5.65 -4.30 -11.69
N LEU A 110 4.74 -3.34 -11.79
CA LEU A 110 4.36 -2.69 -13.05
C LEU A 110 5.57 -2.03 -13.72
N ILE A 111 6.34 -1.21 -12.99
CA ILE A 111 7.53 -0.54 -13.52
C ILE A 111 8.59 -1.57 -13.96
N GLN A 112 8.78 -2.64 -13.20
CA GLN A 112 9.72 -3.71 -13.57
C GLN A 112 9.28 -4.41 -14.86
N ASN A 113 8.01 -4.77 -14.96
CA ASN A 113 7.45 -5.42 -16.15
C ASN A 113 7.47 -4.47 -17.35
N TYR A 114 7.11 -3.20 -17.17
CA TYR A 114 7.21 -2.18 -18.21
C TYR A 114 8.64 -2.03 -18.73
N LYS A 115 9.63 -1.95 -17.84
CA LYS A 115 11.05 -1.91 -18.22
C LYS A 115 11.48 -3.18 -18.98
N LYS A 116 10.94 -4.35 -18.64
CA LYS A 116 11.18 -5.61 -19.39
C LYS A 116 10.57 -5.52 -20.78
N PHE A 117 9.30 -5.10 -20.91
CA PHE A 117 8.62 -4.91 -22.20
C PHE A 117 9.37 -3.92 -23.10
N VAL A 118 9.75 -2.75 -22.58
CA VAL A 118 10.52 -1.75 -23.34
C VAL A 118 11.88 -2.30 -23.79
N LYS A 119 12.55 -3.11 -22.96
CA LYS A 119 13.79 -3.79 -23.35
C LYS A 119 13.57 -4.82 -24.46
N ILE A 120 12.49 -5.60 -24.40
CA ILE A 120 12.14 -6.57 -25.45
C ILE A 120 11.84 -5.85 -26.77
N PHE A 121 11.15 -4.71 -26.73
CA PHE A 121 10.88 -3.92 -27.94
C PHE A 121 12.12 -3.21 -28.49
N LYS A 122 13.05 -2.75 -27.64
CA LYS A 122 14.30 -2.11 -28.08
C LYS A 122 15.35 -3.10 -28.55
N THR A 123 15.39 -4.29 -27.97
CA THR A 123 16.39 -5.31 -28.30
C THR A 123 15.71 -6.37 -29.16
N LYS A 124 15.89 -6.31 -30.48
CA LYS A 124 15.34 -7.29 -31.46
C LYS A 124 15.74 -8.75 -31.20
N ASP A 125 16.58 -9.04 -30.20
CA ASP A 125 16.99 -10.38 -29.78
C ASP A 125 16.36 -10.82 -28.46
N ILE A 126 15.23 -11.52 -28.57
CA ILE A 126 14.45 -12.13 -27.49
C ILE A 126 15.28 -13.18 -26.70
N ARG A 127 16.28 -13.79 -27.34
CA ARG A 127 17.06 -14.92 -26.78
C ARG A 127 17.98 -14.55 -25.61
N ILE A 128 18.44 -13.30 -25.50
CA ILE A 128 19.36 -12.87 -24.43
C ILE A 128 18.60 -12.44 -23.16
N ALA A 129 17.37 -11.95 -23.29
CA ALA A 129 16.56 -11.46 -22.17
C ALA A 129 15.96 -12.59 -21.31
N VAL A 130 15.68 -13.75 -21.90
CA VAL A 130 15.09 -14.92 -21.21
C VAL A 130 16.13 -15.68 -20.38
N ARG A 131 17.40 -15.70 -20.81
CA ARG A 131 18.47 -16.48 -20.15
C ARG A 131 18.91 -15.97 -18.77
N LYS A 132 18.46 -14.78 -18.35
CA LYS A 132 18.80 -14.15 -17.04
C LYS A 132 17.63 -14.12 -16.05
N GLN A 133 16.64 -14.99 -16.17
CA GLN A 133 15.47 -14.97 -15.27
C GLN A 133 15.58 -16.06 -14.20
N SER A 134 16.13 -15.73 -13.04
CA SER A 134 15.70 -16.39 -11.81
C SER A 134 14.30 -15.86 -11.47
N ILE A 135 13.33 -16.77 -11.40
CA ILE A 135 11.91 -16.50 -11.09
C ILE A 135 11.74 -15.88 -9.69
N PHE A 136 12.71 -16.11 -8.81
CA PHE A 136 12.82 -15.41 -7.53
C PHE A 136 13.50 -14.05 -7.72
N VAL A 137 12.71 -13.04 -8.06
CA VAL A 137 13.01 -11.69 -7.57
C VAL A 137 12.62 -11.70 -6.09
N PHE A 138 13.49 -12.29 -5.25
CA PHE A 138 13.62 -11.75 -3.90
C PHE A 138 13.86 -10.27 -4.14
N SER A 139 12.87 -9.43 -3.82
CA SER A 139 13.12 -8.01 -3.62
C SER A 139 14.43 -7.95 -2.86
N LYS A 140 15.45 -7.26 -3.40
CA LYS A 140 16.70 -7.02 -2.69
C LYS A 140 16.30 -6.72 -1.25
N GLN A 141 16.46 -7.74 -0.40
CA GLN A 141 16.11 -7.66 0.99
C GLN A 141 16.93 -6.46 1.43
N ARG A 142 16.32 -5.46 2.07
CA ARG A 142 17.18 -4.53 2.81
C ARG A 142 17.97 -5.46 3.70
N GLU A 143 19.26 -5.64 3.41
CA GLU A 143 20.13 -6.64 4.03
C GLU A 143 20.09 -6.50 5.56
N ASN A 144 19.61 -5.37 6.08
CA ASN A 144 19.50 -5.07 7.48
C ASN A 144 18.14 -5.35 8.15
N GLU A 145 17.03 -5.69 7.46
CA GLU A 145 15.75 -5.87 8.18
C GLU A 145 15.65 -7.22 8.92
N GLY A 146 16.22 -8.28 8.35
CA GLY A 146 16.36 -9.58 9.04
C GLY A 146 17.36 -9.50 10.19
N ASP A 147 18.49 -8.84 9.95
CA ASP A 147 19.55 -8.67 10.96
C ASP A 147 19.10 -7.79 12.12
N VAL A 148 18.30 -6.75 11.86
CA VAL A 148 17.67 -5.96 12.94
C VAL A 148 16.68 -6.80 13.76
N TYR A 149 15.98 -7.74 13.14
CA TYR A 149 15.07 -8.66 13.82
C TYR A 149 15.83 -9.63 14.75
N PHE A 150 16.91 -10.23 14.25
CA PHE A 150 17.77 -11.11 15.03
C PHE A 150 18.59 -10.36 16.08
N GLU A 151 19.04 -9.14 15.80
CA GLU A 151 19.79 -8.31 16.74
C GLU A 151 18.89 -7.85 17.91
N MET A 152 17.65 -7.43 17.64
CA MET A 152 16.70 -7.08 18.70
C MET A 152 16.25 -8.29 19.50
N PHE A 153 16.07 -9.46 18.87
CA PHE A 153 15.81 -10.72 19.56
C PHE A 153 16.99 -11.15 20.45
N ASN A 154 18.22 -11.08 19.94
CA ASN A 154 19.40 -11.43 20.72
C ASN A 154 19.62 -10.44 21.88
N LYS A 155 19.31 -9.15 21.69
CA LYS A 155 19.36 -8.15 22.77
C LYS A 155 18.30 -8.37 23.86
N SER A 156 17.16 -8.98 23.55
CA SER A 156 16.11 -9.26 24.53
C SER A 156 16.27 -10.60 25.25
N VAL A 157 16.99 -11.56 24.65
CA VAL A 157 17.22 -12.90 25.21
C VAL A 157 18.51 -12.99 26.03
N VAL A 158 19.52 -12.14 25.76
CA VAL A 158 20.78 -12.11 26.52
C VAL A 158 20.63 -11.19 27.74
N PRO A 159 20.66 -11.71 28.98
CA PRO A 159 20.76 -10.86 30.16
C PRO A 159 22.08 -10.08 30.09
N GLN A 160 22.03 -8.75 30.31
CA GLN A 160 23.24 -7.97 30.46
C GLN A 160 24.00 -8.47 31.69
N MET A 161 24.98 -9.36 31.49
CA MET A 161 25.88 -9.76 32.57
C MET A 161 26.72 -8.53 32.94
N PRO A 162 26.75 -8.13 34.22
CA PRO A 162 27.55 -6.99 34.65
C PRO A 162 29.02 -7.26 34.31
N LYS A 163 29.66 -6.29 33.65
CA LYS A 163 31.09 -6.35 33.32
C LYS A 163 31.88 -6.46 34.61
N VAL A 164 32.40 -7.65 34.91
CA VAL A 164 33.37 -7.85 35.98
C VAL A 164 34.66 -7.14 35.54
N PRO A 165 35.18 -6.17 36.32
CA PRO A 165 36.44 -5.52 35.99
C PRO A 165 37.56 -6.55 36.07
N ARG A 166 38.29 -6.72 34.96
CA ARG A 166 39.52 -7.53 34.94
C ARG A 166 40.54 -6.87 35.87
N SER A 167 40.84 -7.52 37.00
CA SER A 167 42.04 -7.26 37.78
C SER A 167 43.24 -7.55 36.89
N VAL A 168 44.01 -6.51 36.61
CA VAL A 168 45.35 -6.60 36.04
C VAL A 168 46.25 -7.11 37.16
N LYS A 169 46.88 -8.27 36.95
CA LYS A 169 48.06 -8.71 37.69
C LYS A 169 49.29 -8.40 36.86
#